data_AF-A0A917NFC4-F1
#
_entry.id   AF-A0A917NFC4-F1
#
_cell.length_a   1.000
_cell.length_b   1.000
_cell.length_c   1.000
_cell.angle_alpha   90.00
_cell.angle_beta   90.00
_cell.angle_gamma   90.00
#
_symmetry.space_group_name_H-M   'P 1'
#
loop_
_entity.id
_entity.type
_entity.pdbx_description
1 polymer ?
#
loop_
_entity_poly.entity_id
_entity_poly.type
_entity_poly.pdbx_seq_one_letter_code
_entity_poly.pdbx_strand_id
1 'polypeptide(L)'
;MFAEVYDPFRIHHHDFGGLSVMHPVVRREVLSHLGFRRLDFPYVHPSWRNDGEAVYGLDLCFWPADDGQAELDASLIVTFLERYYAVLPNKPQAWFDMMDALRRRRTVALTGM
;
A
#
# COMPACT_ATOMS: atom_id res chain seq x y z
N MET A 1 1.51 -0.14 12.10
CA MET A 1 1.60 -1.39 11.29
C MET A 1 1.21 -1.06 9.85
N PHE A 2 1.83 -1.65 8.82
CA PHE A 2 1.47 -1.42 7.42
C PHE A 2 0.52 -2.51 6.87
N ALA A 3 -0.34 -2.14 5.94
CA ALA A 3 -1.21 -3.07 5.22
C ALA A 3 -1.41 -2.61 3.77
N GLU A 4 -1.36 -3.55 2.82
CA GLU A 4 -1.79 -3.30 1.44
C GLU A 4 -3.29 -3.56 1.33
N VAL A 5 -4.04 -2.57 0.87
CA VAL A 5 -5.49 -2.63 0.80
C VAL A 5 -5.96 -2.24 -0.58
N TYR A 6 -6.65 -3.17 -1.22
CA TYR A 6 -7.34 -2.99 -2.49
C TYR A 6 -8.26 -1.74 -2.49
N ASP A 7 -8.13 -0.91 -3.53
CA ASP A 7 -9.08 0.17 -3.82
C ASP A 7 -10.30 -0.45 -4.54
N PRO A 8 -11.47 -0.51 -3.90
CA PRO A 8 -12.65 -1.18 -4.46
C PRO A 8 -13.14 -0.55 -5.76
N PHE A 9 -12.77 0.69 -6.05
CA PHE A 9 -13.18 1.40 -7.27
C PHE A 9 -12.23 1.19 -8.45
N ARG A 10 -11.04 0.62 -8.21
CA ARG A 10 -10.02 0.35 -9.25
C ARG A 10 -9.93 -1.12 -9.64
N ILE A 11 -10.70 -1.98 -8.98
CA ILE A 11 -10.65 -3.42 -9.21
C ILE A 11 -11.81 -3.81 -10.12
N HIS A 12 -11.46 -4.22 -11.34
CA HIS A 12 -12.39 -4.93 -12.21
C HIS A 12 -12.35 -6.41 -11.81
N HIS A 13 -13.45 -6.93 -11.24
CA HIS A 13 -13.72 -8.35 -10.93
C HIS A 13 -12.48 -9.28 -10.96
N HIS A 14 -11.70 -9.27 -9.88
CA HIS A 14 -10.74 -10.36 -9.67
C HIS A 14 -11.50 -11.58 -9.15
N ASP A 15 -11.57 -12.64 -9.96
CA ASP A 15 -11.90 -13.97 -9.48
C ASP A 15 -10.75 -14.44 -8.59
N PHE A 16 -10.98 -14.50 -7.28
CA PHE A 16 -9.99 -15.00 -6.30
C PHE A 16 -9.90 -16.53 -6.32
N GLY A 17 -9.85 -17.13 -7.52
CA GLY A 17 -9.70 -18.57 -7.71
C GLY A 17 -10.77 -19.42 -7.01
N GLY A 18 -12.01 -18.92 -6.88
CA GLY A 18 -13.11 -19.63 -6.22
C GLY A 18 -13.07 -19.62 -4.69
N LEU A 19 -12.17 -18.84 -4.07
CA LEU A 19 -12.15 -18.64 -2.61
C LEU A 19 -13.23 -17.61 -2.20
N SER A 20 -13.96 -17.92 -1.13
CA SER A 20 -14.88 -16.96 -0.48
C SER A 20 -14.08 -15.89 0.26
N VAL A 21 -13.47 -14.98 -0.48
CA VAL A 21 -12.77 -13.84 0.09
C VAL A 21 -13.75 -12.77 0.54
N MET A 22 -13.41 -12.08 1.62
CA MET A 22 -14.14 -10.91 2.06
C MET A 22 -14.11 -9.83 0.96
N HIS A 23 -15.27 -9.26 0.64
CA HIS A 23 -15.40 -8.22 -0.38
C HIS A 23 -14.46 -7.04 -0.06
N PRO A 24 -13.73 -6.45 -1.03
CA PRO A 24 -12.77 -5.38 -0.78
C PRO A 24 -13.35 -4.18 -0.03
N VAL A 25 -14.60 -3.80 -0.32
CA VAL A 25 -15.33 -2.74 0.40
C VAL A 25 -15.45 -3.07 1.90
N VAL A 26 -15.88 -4.28 2.23
CA VAL A 26 -16.06 -4.72 3.63
C VAL A 26 -14.71 -4.76 4.34
N ARG A 27 -13.67 -5.26 3.67
CA ARG A 27 -12.31 -5.27 4.23
C ARG A 27 -11.81 -3.86 4.52
N ARG A 28 -12.03 -2.90 3.61
CA ARG A 28 -11.66 -1.50 3.79
C ARG A 28 -12.40 -0.86 4.96
N GLU A 29 -13.69 -1.13 5.08
CA GLU A 29 -14.52 -0.63 6.17
C GLU A 29 -14.07 -1.18 7.53
N VAL A 30 -13.81 -2.49 7.64
CA VAL A 30 -13.29 -3.10 8.88
C VAL A 30 -11.95 -2.49 9.27
N LEU A 31 -11.02 -2.34 8.32
CA LEU A 31 -9.70 -1.74 8.61
C LEU A 31 -9.81 -0.28 9.03
N SER A 32 -10.72 0.49 8.41
CA SER A 32 -11.00 1.86 8.82
C SER A 32 -11.51 1.94 10.26
N HIS A 33 -12.39 1.02 10.68
CA HIS A 33 -12.88 0.94 12.07
C HIS A 33 -11.77 0.54 13.06
N LEU A 34 -10.78 -0.23 12.62
CA LEU A 34 -9.59 -0.57 13.42
C LEU A 34 -8.59 0.60 13.53
N GLY A 35 -8.85 1.73 12.85
CA GLY A 35 -7.98 2.91 12.89
C GLY A 35 -6.90 2.94 11.84
N PHE A 36 -6.94 2.06 10.82
CA PHE A 36 -6.04 2.21 9.67
C PHE A 36 -6.35 3.51 8.90
N ARG A 37 -5.30 4.17 8.45
CA ARG A 37 -5.35 5.35 7.59
C ARG A 37 -4.58 5.10 6.31
N ARG A 38 -5.02 5.71 5.20
CA ARG A 38 -4.35 5.63 3.90
C ARG A 38 -3.19 6.62 3.85
N LEU A 39 -2.03 6.18 3.36
CA LEU A 39 -0.91 7.08 3.08
C LEU A 39 -1.14 7.81 1.74
N ASP A 40 -1.00 9.13 1.73
CA ASP A 40 -1.38 9.95 0.58
C ASP A 40 -0.28 10.04 -0.50
N PHE A 41 -0.14 8.95 -1.26
CA PHE A 41 0.70 8.89 -2.46
C PHE A 41 0.20 7.78 -3.40
N PRO A 42 0.51 7.83 -4.70
CA PRO A 42 0.15 6.77 -5.64
C PRO A 42 1.01 5.52 -5.36
N TYR A 43 0.42 4.54 -4.69
CA TYR A 43 1.11 3.30 -4.33
C TYR A 43 1.14 2.31 -5.50
N VAL A 44 2.28 1.67 -5.67
CA VAL A 44 2.54 0.56 -6.61
C VAL A 44 3.47 -0.42 -5.95
N HIS A 45 3.27 -1.71 -6.21
CA HIS A 45 4.20 -2.74 -5.75
C HIS A 45 4.68 -3.65 -6.88
N PRO A 46 5.84 -4.31 -6.74
CA PRO A 46 6.28 -5.33 -7.67
C PRO A 46 5.35 -6.54 -7.61
N SER A 47 5.08 -7.15 -8.76
CA SER A 47 4.35 -8.42 -8.84
C SER A 47 5.07 -9.51 -8.06
N TRP A 48 4.31 -10.23 -7.21
CA TRP A 48 4.81 -11.38 -6.46
C TRP A 48 5.18 -12.57 -7.35
N ARG A 49 4.80 -12.55 -8.63
CA ARG A 49 5.25 -13.54 -9.63
C ARG A 49 6.69 -13.29 -10.09
N ASN A 50 7.31 -12.17 -9.68
CA ASN A 50 8.68 -11.76 -10.04
C ASN A 50 8.92 -11.68 -11.56
N ASP A 51 7.86 -11.36 -12.31
CA ASP A 51 7.84 -11.12 -13.76
C ASP A 51 8.29 -9.68 -14.13
N GLY A 52 8.56 -8.84 -13.12
CA GLY A 52 8.94 -7.44 -13.32
C GLY A 52 7.75 -6.53 -13.61
N GLU A 53 6.52 -7.01 -13.45
CA GLU A 53 5.32 -6.19 -13.63
C GLU A 53 5.00 -5.37 -12.37
N ALA A 54 4.33 -4.23 -12.60
CA ALA A 54 3.82 -3.35 -11.57
C ALA A 54 2.36 -3.66 -11.28
N VAL A 55 2.02 -3.80 -10.00
CA VAL A 55 0.65 -3.99 -9.53
C VAL A 55 0.14 -2.67 -8.96
N TYR A 56 -1.00 -2.22 -9.51
CA TYR A 56 -1.70 -1.00 -9.13
C TYR A 56 -3.08 -1.33 -8.54
N GLY A 57 -3.79 -0.31 -8.05
CA GLY A 57 -5.14 -0.48 -7.49
C GLY A 57 -5.14 -0.91 -6.03
N LEU A 58 -4.00 -0.78 -5.35
CA LEU A 58 -3.89 -0.89 -3.91
C LEU A 58 -3.45 0.43 -3.31
N ASP A 59 -3.87 0.66 -2.09
CA ASP A 59 -3.36 1.68 -1.19
C ASP A 59 -2.41 1.04 -0.17
N LEU A 60 -1.36 1.77 0.20
CA LEU A 60 -0.59 1.46 1.40
C LEU A 60 -1.23 2.16 2.59
N CYS A 61 -1.75 1.37 3.52
CA CYS A 61 -2.37 1.85 4.75
C CYS A 61 -1.44 1.66 5.95
N PHE A 62 -1.60 2.51 6.95
CA PHE A 62 -0.86 2.47 8.20
C PHE A 62 -1.82 2.60 9.38
N TRP A 63 -1.64 1.75 10.38
CA TRP A 63 -2.28 1.90 11.69
C TRP A 63 -1.34 2.67 12.62
N PRO A 64 -1.65 3.95 12.93
CA PRO A 64 -0.91 4.77 13.88
C PRO A 64 -1.18 4.33 15.32
N ALA A 65 -0.18 4.51 16.18
CA ALA A 65 -0.33 4.24 17.61
C ALA A 65 -1.04 5.38 18.36
N ASP A 66 -1.03 6.58 17.79
CA ASP A 66 -1.70 7.78 18.28
C ASP A 66 -2.71 8.25 17.23
N ASP A 67 -3.97 8.37 17.63
CA ASP A 67 -5.07 8.82 16.76
C ASP A 67 -4.83 10.24 16.25
N GLY A 68 -4.07 11.07 16.97
CA GLY A 68 -3.67 12.43 16.55
C GLY A 68 -2.62 12.47 15.44
N GLN A 69 -1.98 11.35 15.11
CA GLN A 69 -0.88 11.33 14.14
C GLN A 69 -1.35 11.59 12.69
N ALA A 70 -1.21 12.80 12.19
CA ALA A 70 -1.67 13.17 10.84
C ALA A 70 -0.69 12.83 9.71
N GLU A 71 0.57 12.50 10.03
CA GLU A 71 1.61 12.21 9.03
C GLU A 71 2.60 11.13 9.51
N LEU A 72 3.32 10.55 8.56
CA LEU A 72 4.36 9.55 8.81
C LEU A 72 5.65 9.96 8.10
N ASP A 73 6.80 9.76 8.76
CA ASP A 73 8.10 9.99 8.14
C ASP A 73 8.28 9.13 6.88
N ALA A 74 8.62 9.77 5.77
CA ALA A 74 8.78 9.08 4.49
C ALA A 74 9.93 8.06 4.52
N SER A 75 10.97 8.33 5.31
CA SER A 75 12.11 7.42 5.51
C SER A 75 11.70 6.09 6.14
N LEU A 76 10.70 6.08 7.03
CA LEU A 76 10.16 4.86 7.62
C LEU A 76 9.41 4.03 6.58
N ILE A 77 8.62 4.67 5.73
CA ILE A 77 7.89 4.02 4.62
C ILE A 77 8.89 3.41 3.63
N VAL A 78 9.92 4.17 3.23
CA VAL A 78 10.99 3.70 2.32
C VAL A 78 11.70 2.48 2.91
N THR A 79 12.13 2.58 4.18
CA THR A 79 12.83 1.48 4.86
C THR A 79 11.98 0.23 4.94
N PHE A 80 10.68 0.38 5.24
CA PHE A 80 9.74 -0.74 5.25
C PHE A 80 9.62 -1.38 3.86
N LEU A 81 9.36 -0.61 2.81
CA LEU A 81 9.15 -1.13 1.45
C LEU A 81 10.40 -1.79 0.86
N GLU A 82 11.58 -1.20 1.08
CA GLU A 82 12.86 -1.79 0.66
C GLU A 82 13.06 -3.16 1.29
N ARG A 83 12.79 -3.27 2.60
CA ARG A 83 12.91 -4.53 3.32
C ARG A 83 11.84 -5.54 2.90
N TYR A 84 10.59 -5.09 2.73
CA TYR A 84 9.46 -5.94 2.40
C TYR A 84 9.61 -6.59 1.02
N TYR A 85 10.10 -5.84 0.02
CA TYR A 85 10.35 -6.34 -1.33
C TYR A 85 11.81 -6.75 -1.60
N ALA A 86 12.66 -6.84 -0.57
CA ALA A 86 14.07 -7.22 -0.74
C ALA A 86 14.24 -8.58 -1.44
N VAL A 87 13.30 -9.50 -1.23
CA VAL A 87 13.31 -10.86 -1.81
C VAL A 87 13.07 -10.89 -3.33
N LEU A 88 12.47 -9.84 -3.91
CA LEU A 88 12.14 -9.79 -5.33
C LEU A 88 13.27 -9.13 -6.13
N PRO A 89 14.08 -9.86 -6.91
CA PRO A 89 15.16 -9.26 -7.68
C PRO A 89 14.64 -8.39 -8.83
N ASN A 90 13.50 -8.74 -9.43
CA ASN A 90 12.94 -8.04 -10.58
C ASN A 90 11.85 -7.08 -10.13
N LYS A 91 12.21 -5.80 -9.94
CA LYS A 91 11.25 -4.74 -9.61
C LYS A 91 10.98 -3.86 -10.84
N PRO A 92 9.72 -3.46 -11.09
CA PRO A 92 9.37 -2.60 -12.22
C PRO A 92 9.92 -1.18 -12.05
N GLN A 93 10.12 -0.48 -13.17
CA GLN A 93 10.54 0.94 -13.17
C GLN A 93 9.60 1.82 -12.35
N ALA A 94 8.29 1.62 -12.47
CA ALA A 94 7.29 2.38 -11.72
C ALA A 94 7.46 2.29 -10.19
N TRP A 95 7.97 1.16 -9.68
CA TRP A 95 8.27 1.02 -8.25
C TRP A 95 9.49 1.86 -7.87
N PHE A 96 10.55 1.86 -8.68
CA PHE A 96 11.71 2.72 -8.45
C PHE A 96 11.33 4.21 -8.48
N ASP A 97 10.49 4.62 -9.45
CA ASP A 97 10.02 6.00 -9.56
C ASP A 97 9.21 6.43 -8.31
N MET A 98 8.34 5.55 -7.81
CA MET A 98 7.60 5.77 -6.56
C MET A 98 8.54 5.90 -5.35
N MET A 99 9.53 5.01 -5.24
CA MET A 99 10.51 5.03 -4.15
C MET A 99 11.34 6.31 -4.16
N ASP A 100 11.77 6.76 -5.33
CA ASP A 100 12.50 8.02 -5.47
C ASP A 100 11.62 9.24 -5.15
N ALA A 101 10.35 9.21 -5.53
CA ALA A 101 9.40 10.24 -5.12
C ALA A 101 9.21 10.29 -3.60
N LEU A 102 9.14 9.13 -2.93
CA LEU A 102 9.06 9.04 -1.47
C LEU A 102 10.33 9.54 -0.79
N ARG A 103 11.53 9.17 -1.29
CA ARG A 103 12.82 9.63 -0.72
C ARG A 103 13.00 11.14 -0.79
N ARG A 104 12.34 11.82 -1.73
CA ARG A 104 12.33 13.30 -1.84
C ARG A 104 11.35 13.99 -0.88
N ARG A 105 10.49 13.24 -0.19
CA ARG A 105 9.53 13.77 0.79
C ARG A 105 10.12 13.64 2.19
N ARG A 106 9.76 14.56 3.07
CA ARG A 106 10.04 14.45 4.51
C ARG A 106 9.00 13.56 5.18
N THR A 107 7.73 13.85 4.93
CA THR A 107 6.58 13.16 5.52
C THR A 107 5.53 12.83 4.44
N VAL A 108 4.63 11.91 4.76
CA VAL A 108 3.47 11.54 3.97
C VAL A 108 2.23 11.66 4.85
N ALA A 109 1.19 12.33 4.36
CA ALA A 109 -0.05 12.52 5.10
C ALA A 109 -0.79 11.19 5.28
N LEU A 110 -1.43 11.04 6.45
CA LEU A 110 -2.37 9.99 6.76
C LEU A 110 -3.80 10.52 6.54
N THR A 111 -4.52 9.89 5.63
CA THR A 111 -5.88 10.29 5.22
C THR A 111 -6.89 9.20 5.55
N GLY A 112 -8.19 9.54 5.49
CA GLY A 112 -9.25 8.55 5.59
C GLY A 112 -9.08 7.44 4.54
N MET A 113 -9.46 6.22 4.90
CA MET A 113 -9.53 5.10 3.96
C MET A 113 -10.72 5.31 3.02
#